data_AF-A0A7W0JG23-F1
#
_entry.id   AF-A0A7W0JG23-F1
#
_cell.length_a   1.000
_cell.length_b   1.000
_cell.length_c   1.000
_cell.angle_alpha   90.00
_cell.angle_beta   90.00
_cell.angle_gamma   90.00
#
_symmetry.space_group_name_H-M   'P 1'
#
loop_
_entity.id
_entity.type
_entity.pdbx_description
1 polymer ?
#
loop_
_entity_poly.entity_id
_entity_poly.type
_entity_poly.pdbx_seq_one_letter_code
_entity_poly.pdbx_strand_id
1 'polypeptide(L)'
;MENTRYKRFARYYIWAVIILGMASGLFTVFNFDPKFLSLRLALLLVLTLSFGSRIVVRIPRVKGQISVSDTFILLTMLLFDGEAAILMAGADALCSSVRVKMKKTTTLFNTGVFLLSTFVTVWVLRYFFGSIVSLTQEGYTSYFIVAVCLMGFVQYVFNSGLVAIGVALKAGLPLWQMWRQNFLWTSLTYFAGASAASIIAKLVGLFGLYAFLATGPIIAVVYFTYCTYLRNVEASNSQAELAQQHAEQVQTHMEALSTSEEKFRSAFDYATIGMAIVSPEGRWLQVNRSLCEIIGYSEPELLASNFQEIAHAEDLANVHENLDHLIEGKINSYQNEQRYVHKSGREVWVHVGASVVHNTEGHIPHLIFQIQDITDRKRAEEQLHHDAFHDALTGLPNRALFMDHAKMAIQRSRRDENRIFAALFLDLDRFKVINDSLGHMVGDQLLVGIARRLETCLRPGDTVARLGGDEFTILLEDLLET
;
A
#
# COMPACT_ATOMS: atom_id res chain seq x y z
N MET A 1 -11.91 -40.13 4.98
CA MET A 1 -12.74 -41.32 4.67
C MET A 1 -14.02 -41.00 3.88
N GLU A 2 -14.69 -39.85 4.10
CA GLU A 2 -15.91 -39.47 3.36
C GLU A 2 -15.72 -39.32 1.85
N ASN A 3 -14.66 -38.65 1.40
CA ASN A 3 -14.39 -38.41 -0.03
C ASN A 3 -14.26 -39.72 -0.84
N THR A 4 -13.77 -40.79 -0.22
CA THR A 4 -13.67 -42.14 -0.83
C THR A 4 -15.03 -42.82 -0.97
N ARG A 5 -15.95 -42.57 -0.02
CA ARG A 5 -17.32 -43.12 -0.01
C ARG A 5 -18.19 -42.45 -1.09
N TYR A 6 -18.12 -41.12 -1.22
CA TYR A 6 -18.82 -40.37 -2.27
C TYR A 6 -18.37 -40.74 -3.68
N LYS A 7 -17.06 -40.91 -3.90
CA LYS A 7 -16.53 -41.40 -5.18
C LYS A 7 -17.01 -42.81 -5.53
N ARG A 8 -17.24 -43.67 -4.53
CA ARG A 8 -17.79 -45.02 -4.74
C ARG A 8 -19.26 -44.97 -5.14
N PHE A 9 -20.08 -44.17 -4.45
CA PHE A 9 -21.49 -43.94 -4.80
C PHE A 9 -21.66 -43.30 -6.18
N ALA A 10 -20.82 -42.32 -6.53
CA ALA A 10 -20.82 -41.74 -7.87
C ALA A 10 -20.58 -42.81 -8.94
N ARG A 11 -19.67 -43.77 -8.70
CA ARG A 11 -19.42 -44.87 -9.64
C ARG A 11 -20.63 -45.80 -9.77
N TYR A 12 -21.31 -46.13 -8.67
CA TYR A 12 -22.52 -46.96 -8.70
C TYR A 12 -23.68 -46.29 -9.45
N TYR A 13 -23.82 -44.97 -9.34
CA TYR A 13 -24.81 -44.22 -10.09
C TYR A 13 -24.48 -44.12 -11.58
N ILE A 14 -23.23 -43.76 -11.92
CA ILE A 14 -22.80 -43.51 -13.32
C ILE A 14 -23.03 -44.73 -14.21
N TRP A 15 -22.68 -45.93 -13.75
CA TRP A 15 -22.78 -47.13 -14.60
C TRP A 15 -24.23 -47.50 -14.93
N ALA A 16 -25.15 -47.37 -13.98
CA ALA A 16 -26.57 -47.64 -14.25
C ALA A 16 -27.13 -46.68 -15.30
N VAL A 17 -26.81 -45.38 -15.21
CA VAL A 17 -27.22 -44.38 -16.21
C VAL A 17 -26.63 -44.68 -17.59
N ILE A 18 -25.36 -45.10 -17.66
CA ILE A 18 -24.73 -45.53 -18.93
C ILE A 18 -25.47 -46.74 -19.50
N ILE A 19 -25.70 -47.78 -18.69
CA ILE A 19 -26.34 -49.02 -19.14
C ILE A 19 -27.75 -48.75 -19.63
N LEU A 20 -28.56 -48.01 -18.85
CA LEU A 20 -29.94 -47.66 -19.22
C LEU A 20 -29.96 -46.80 -20.49
N GLY A 21 -29.11 -45.78 -20.58
CA GLY A 21 -29.03 -44.94 -21.78
C GLY A 21 -28.62 -45.71 -23.03
N MET A 22 -27.62 -46.59 -22.93
CA MET A 22 -27.20 -47.45 -24.04
C MET A 22 -28.28 -48.47 -24.41
N ALA A 23 -28.99 -49.03 -23.42
CA ALA A 23 -30.12 -49.92 -23.65
C ALA A 23 -31.27 -49.20 -24.37
N SER A 24 -31.59 -47.96 -23.96
CA SER A 24 -32.55 -47.11 -24.67
C SER A 24 -32.11 -46.85 -26.11
N GLY A 25 -30.82 -46.54 -26.34
CA GLY A 25 -30.27 -46.37 -27.68
C GLY A 25 -30.38 -47.63 -28.54
N LEU A 26 -30.00 -48.80 -28.00
CA LEU A 26 -30.11 -50.09 -28.68
C LEU A 26 -31.57 -50.45 -28.99
N PHE A 27 -32.47 -50.28 -28.02
CA PHE A 27 -33.91 -50.46 -28.22
C PHE A 27 -34.41 -49.60 -29.38
N THR A 28 -34.00 -48.34 -29.44
CA THR A 28 -34.35 -47.45 -30.54
C THR A 28 -33.80 -47.94 -31.88
N VAL A 29 -32.55 -48.41 -31.94
CA VAL A 29 -31.97 -48.97 -33.18
C VAL A 29 -32.77 -50.17 -33.69
N PHE A 30 -33.21 -51.07 -32.81
CA PHE A 30 -34.01 -52.24 -33.19
C PHE A 30 -35.43 -51.88 -33.66
N ASN A 31 -36.01 -50.81 -33.14
CA ASN A 31 -37.36 -50.36 -33.50
C ASN A 31 -37.38 -49.24 -34.55
N PHE A 32 -36.21 -48.85 -35.08
CA PHE A 32 -36.11 -47.77 -36.05
C PHE A 32 -36.69 -48.20 -37.40
N ASP A 33 -37.77 -47.56 -37.85
CA ASP A 33 -38.31 -47.80 -39.19
C ASP A 33 -37.34 -47.22 -40.25
N PRO A 34 -36.76 -48.05 -41.15
CA PRO A 34 -35.82 -47.59 -42.17
C PRO A 34 -36.38 -46.51 -43.10
N LYS A 35 -37.72 -46.35 -43.18
CA LYS A 35 -38.35 -45.30 -44.00
C LYS A 35 -37.98 -43.88 -43.56
N PHE A 36 -37.60 -43.68 -42.30
CA PHE A 36 -37.13 -42.38 -41.81
C PHE A 36 -35.65 -42.11 -42.13
N LEU A 37 -34.91 -43.11 -42.65
CA LEU A 37 -33.53 -42.98 -43.13
C LEU A 37 -33.48 -42.23 -44.46
N SER A 38 -33.80 -40.94 -44.42
CA SER A 38 -33.87 -40.06 -45.58
C SER A 38 -32.60 -39.20 -45.71
N LEU A 39 -32.32 -38.73 -46.93
CA LEU A 39 -31.28 -37.73 -47.19
C LEU A 39 -31.45 -36.47 -46.30
N ARG A 40 -32.70 -36.14 -45.94
CA ARG A 40 -33.04 -35.00 -45.07
C ARG A 40 -32.55 -35.21 -43.63
N LEU A 41 -32.73 -36.41 -43.09
CA LEU A 41 -32.22 -36.78 -41.76
C LEU A 41 -30.68 -36.79 -41.75
N ALA A 42 -30.06 -37.32 -42.80
CA ALA A 42 -28.60 -37.33 -42.93
C ALA A 42 -28.01 -35.90 -43.00
N LEU A 43 -28.65 -34.99 -43.73
CA LEU A 43 -28.25 -33.59 -43.80
C LEU A 43 -28.39 -32.91 -42.43
N LEU A 44 -29.50 -33.12 -41.73
CA LEU A 44 -29.71 -32.57 -40.39
C LEU A 44 -28.67 -33.12 -39.39
N LEU A 45 -28.31 -34.41 -39.48
CA LEU A 45 -27.25 -35.01 -38.68
C LEU A 45 -25.89 -34.34 -38.94
N VAL A 46 -25.49 -34.20 -40.20
CA VAL A 46 -24.24 -33.51 -40.57
C VAL A 46 -24.22 -32.08 -40.04
N LEU A 47 -25.34 -31.37 -40.15
CA LEU A 47 -25.47 -30.01 -39.68
C LEU A 47 -25.38 -29.90 -38.15
N THR A 48 -26.04 -30.81 -37.44
CA THR A 48 -25.98 -30.90 -35.97
C THR A 48 -24.56 -31.16 -35.49
N LEU A 49 -23.88 -32.15 -36.09
CA LEU A 49 -22.50 -32.50 -35.72
C LEU A 49 -21.47 -31.41 -36.09
N SER A 50 -21.71 -30.69 -37.18
CA SER A 50 -20.83 -29.62 -37.67
C SER A 50 -21.01 -28.31 -36.92
N PHE A 51 -22.26 -27.89 -36.64
CA PHE A 51 -22.59 -26.59 -36.06
C PHE A 51 -23.06 -26.66 -34.61
N GLY A 52 -23.89 -27.64 -34.25
CA GLY A 52 -24.54 -27.75 -32.94
C GLY A 52 -23.55 -27.76 -31.76
N SER A 53 -22.39 -28.37 -31.97
CA SER A 53 -21.31 -28.45 -30.98
C SER A 53 -20.18 -27.42 -31.17
N ARG A 54 -20.28 -26.51 -32.16
CA ARG A 54 -19.29 -25.43 -32.41
C ARG A 54 -19.81 -24.06 -32.01
N ILE A 55 -21.11 -23.82 -32.19
CA ILE A 55 -21.73 -22.54 -31.90
C ILE A 55 -22.26 -22.60 -30.47
N VAL A 56 -21.59 -21.86 -29.59
CA VAL A 56 -21.99 -21.72 -28.19
C VAL A 56 -22.09 -20.23 -27.89
N VAL A 57 -23.31 -19.77 -27.60
CA VAL A 57 -23.56 -18.37 -27.28
C VAL A 57 -23.41 -18.19 -25.77
N ARG A 58 -22.40 -17.42 -25.34
CA ARG A 58 -22.23 -17.05 -23.93
C ARG A 58 -23.09 -15.83 -23.63
N ILE A 59 -23.94 -15.91 -22.60
CA ILE A 59 -24.71 -14.75 -22.17
C ILE A 59 -23.89 -13.89 -21.23
N PRO A 60 -23.72 -12.57 -21.49
CA PRO A 60 -22.98 -11.68 -20.61
C PRO A 60 -23.69 -11.62 -19.25
N ARG A 61 -22.88 -11.59 -18.18
CA ARG A 61 -23.33 -11.57 -16.77
C ARG A 61 -23.94 -12.86 -16.23
N VAL A 62 -24.04 -13.94 -17.01
CA VAL A 62 -24.42 -15.26 -16.51
C VAL A 62 -23.39 -16.31 -16.91
N LYS A 63 -23.02 -17.21 -15.99
CA LYS A 63 -22.06 -18.30 -16.23
C LYS A 63 -22.57 -19.40 -17.20
N GLY A 64 -23.61 -19.12 -17.97
CA GLY A 64 -24.31 -20.09 -18.81
C GLY A 64 -23.99 -19.94 -20.29
N GLN A 65 -24.12 -21.05 -21.00
CA GLN A 65 -23.87 -21.21 -22.43
C GLN A 65 -25.14 -21.76 -23.10
N ILE A 66 -25.60 -21.15 -24.18
CA ILE A 66 -26.68 -21.71 -25.01
C ILE A 66 -26.04 -22.62 -26.06
N SER A 67 -26.36 -23.91 -25.99
CA SER A 67 -26.01 -24.89 -27.02
C SER A 67 -27.05 -24.86 -28.14
N VAL A 68 -26.62 -24.75 -29.39
CA VAL A 68 -27.52 -24.88 -30.55
C VAL A 68 -27.90 -26.35 -30.78
N SER A 69 -27.15 -27.30 -30.21
CA SER A 69 -27.39 -28.74 -30.38
C SER A 69 -28.75 -29.20 -29.83
N ASP A 70 -29.18 -28.68 -28.68
CA ASP A 70 -30.46 -29.06 -28.07
C ASP A 70 -31.64 -28.72 -28.99
N THR A 71 -31.57 -27.57 -29.67
CA THR A 71 -32.55 -27.17 -30.70
C THR A 71 -32.62 -28.19 -31.83
N PHE A 72 -31.49 -28.70 -32.31
CA PHE A 72 -31.46 -29.68 -33.40
C PHE A 72 -31.98 -31.06 -33.00
N ILE A 73 -31.70 -31.50 -31.77
CA ILE A 73 -32.23 -32.75 -31.23
C ILE A 73 -33.77 -32.68 -31.15
N LEU A 74 -34.30 -31.58 -30.62
CA LEU A 74 -35.75 -31.37 -30.52
C LEU A 74 -36.40 -31.16 -31.90
N LEU A 75 -35.72 -30.49 -32.82
CA LEU A 75 -36.17 -30.34 -34.21
C LEU A 75 -36.26 -31.69 -34.91
N THR A 76 -35.29 -32.57 -34.68
CA THR A 76 -35.30 -33.94 -35.23
C THR A 76 -36.49 -34.72 -34.69
N MET A 77 -36.84 -34.53 -33.42
CA MET A 77 -37.99 -35.19 -32.79
C MET A 77 -39.30 -34.78 -33.48
N LEU A 78 -39.43 -33.51 -33.82
CA LEU A 78 -40.61 -32.96 -34.48
C LEU A 78 -40.71 -33.35 -35.97
N LEU A 79 -39.58 -33.45 -36.68
CA LEU A 79 -39.56 -33.70 -38.12
C LEU A 79 -39.47 -35.17 -38.52
N PHE A 80 -38.80 -36.00 -37.72
CA PHE A 80 -38.45 -37.39 -38.07
C PHE A 80 -38.84 -38.40 -36.98
N ASP A 81 -39.71 -38.00 -36.06
CA ASP A 81 -40.16 -38.77 -34.90
C ASP A 81 -39.07 -39.00 -33.84
N GLY A 82 -39.49 -39.59 -32.72
CA GLY A 82 -38.68 -39.74 -31.52
C GLY A 82 -37.45 -40.63 -31.69
N GLU A 83 -37.53 -41.70 -32.48
CA GLU A 83 -36.40 -42.62 -32.66
C GLU A 83 -35.20 -41.92 -33.30
N ALA A 84 -35.45 -41.10 -34.33
CA ALA A 84 -34.41 -40.32 -34.99
C ALA A 84 -33.75 -39.31 -34.03
N ALA A 85 -34.53 -38.67 -33.16
CA ALA A 85 -34.02 -37.73 -32.17
C ALA A 85 -33.14 -38.41 -31.11
N ILE A 86 -33.51 -39.60 -30.63
CA ILE A 86 -32.72 -40.35 -29.66
C ILE A 86 -31.36 -40.72 -30.27
N LEU A 87 -31.34 -41.22 -31.51
CA LEU A 87 -30.08 -41.54 -32.20
C LEU A 87 -29.22 -40.29 -32.42
N MET A 88 -29.84 -39.17 -32.82
CA MET A 88 -29.12 -37.91 -32.99
C MET A 88 -28.54 -37.39 -31.67
N ALA A 89 -29.30 -37.46 -30.56
CA ALA A 89 -28.82 -37.05 -29.24
C ALA A 89 -27.60 -37.88 -28.80
N GLY A 90 -27.63 -39.19 -29.03
CA GLY A 90 -26.49 -40.07 -28.73
C GLY A 90 -25.26 -39.73 -29.57
N ALA A 91 -25.45 -39.53 -30.88
CA ALA A 91 -24.37 -39.19 -31.81
C ALA A 91 -23.74 -37.84 -31.46
N ASP A 92 -24.56 -36.81 -31.21
CA ASP A 92 -24.06 -35.49 -30.84
C ASP A 92 -23.33 -35.50 -29.49
N ALA A 93 -23.88 -36.17 -28.47
CA ALA A 93 -23.25 -36.30 -27.16
C ALA A 93 -21.88 -37.01 -27.24
N LEU A 94 -21.76 -38.03 -28.09
CA LEU A 94 -20.49 -38.72 -28.32
C LEU A 94 -19.48 -37.79 -29.03
N CYS A 95 -19.89 -37.16 -30.14
CA CYS A 95 -19.03 -36.28 -30.92
C CYS A 95 -18.56 -35.06 -30.14
N SER A 96 -19.46 -34.41 -29.40
CA SER A 96 -19.14 -33.25 -28.54
C SER A 96 -18.17 -33.64 -27.42
N SER A 97 -18.40 -34.78 -26.75
CA SER A 97 -17.53 -35.25 -25.67
C SER A 97 -16.13 -35.64 -26.14
N VAL A 98 -16.01 -36.25 -27.34
CA VAL A 98 -14.70 -36.58 -27.95
C VAL A 98 -13.94 -35.32 -28.34
N ARG A 99 -14.64 -34.31 -28.88
CA ARG A 99 -14.02 -33.04 -29.29
C ARG A 99 -13.35 -32.30 -28.14
N VAL A 100 -13.98 -32.27 -26.96
CA VAL A 100 -13.43 -31.61 -25.76
C VAL A 100 -12.46 -32.51 -24.98
N LYS A 101 -12.02 -33.63 -25.58
CA LYS A 101 -11.05 -34.59 -24.99
C LYS A 101 -11.43 -35.04 -23.58
N MET A 102 -12.73 -35.31 -23.35
CA MET A 102 -13.22 -35.79 -22.06
C MET A 102 -12.72 -37.21 -21.75
N LYS A 103 -12.66 -37.56 -20.45
CA LYS A 103 -12.34 -38.93 -20.00
C LYS A 103 -13.40 -39.90 -20.54
N LYS A 104 -13.00 -41.10 -20.98
CA LYS A 104 -13.89 -42.13 -21.56
C LYS A 104 -15.16 -42.39 -20.72
N THR A 105 -15.02 -42.45 -19.39
CA THR A 105 -16.16 -42.66 -18.48
C THR A 105 -17.13 -41.48 -18.46
N THR A 106 -16.63 -40.25 -18.59
CA THR A 106 -17.47 -39.05 -18.64
C THR A 106 -18.16 -38.94 -20.00
N THR A 107 -17.47 -39.28 -21.08
CA THR A 107 -18.07 -39.38 -22.42
C THR A 107 -19.23 -40.36 -22.43
N LEU A 108 -19.01 -41.60 -21.98
CA LEU A 108 -20.06 -42.61 -21.91
C LEU A 108 -21.23 -42.18 -21.01
N PHE A 109 -20.93 -41.55 -19.87
CA PHE A 109 -21.97 -41.03 -18.98
C PHE A 109 -22.81 -39.95 -19.65
N ASN A 110 -22.19 -38.95 -20.28
CA ASN A 110 -22.90 -37.89 -20.98
C ASN A 110 -23.75 -38.45 -22.13
N THR A 111 -23.19 -39.36 -22.95
CA THR A 111 -23.96 -40.03 -23.99
C THR A 111 -25.15 -40.81 -23.42
N GLY A 112 -24.96 -41.54 -22.33
CA GLY A 112 -26.04 -42.26 -21.65
C GLY A 112 -27.13 -41.33 -21.12
N VAL A 113 -26.76 -40.18 -20.53
CA VAL A 113 -27.71 -39.16 -20.09
C VAL A 113 -28.55 -38.64 -21.26
N PHE A 114 -27.92 -38.24 -22.37
CA PHE A 114 -28.64 -37.70 -23.52
C PHE A 114 -29.56 -38.71 -24.20
N LEU A 115 -29.12 -39.97 -24.29
CA LEU A 115 -29.96 -41.07 -24.80
C LEU A 115 -31.17 -41.28 -23.88
N LEU A 116 -30.94 -41.37 -22.56
CA LEU A 116 -31.99 -41.64 -21.59
C LEU A 116 -32.97 -40.48 -21.44
N SER A 117 -32.48 -39.24 -21.35
CA SER A 117 -33.34 -38.06 -21.23
C SER A 117 -34.21 -37.88 -22.46
N THR A 118 -33.62 -38.00 -23.66
CA THR A 118 -34.35 -37.88 -24.93
C THR A 118 -35.35 -39.02 -25.10
N PHE A 119 -34.98 -40.24 -24.69
CA PHE A 119 -35.90 -41.37 -24.69
C PHE A 119 -37.11 -41.09 -23.81
N VAL A 120 -36.91 -40.66 -22.56
CA VAL A 120 -38.03 -40.31 -21.67
C VAL A 120 -38.91 -39.21 -22.26
N THR A 121 -38.31 -38.17 -22.84
CA THR A 121 -39.04 -37.09 -23.50
C THR A 121 -39.93 -37.61 -24.63
N VAL A 122 -39.42 -38.49 -25.50
CA VAL A 122 -40.20 -39.11 -26.59
C VAL A 122 -41.40 -39.88 -26.05
N TRP A 123 -41.18 -40.73 -25.04
CA TRP A 123 -42.25 -41.57 -24.50
C TRP A 123 -43.31 -40.77 -23.76
N VAL A 124 -42.91 -39.74 -23.00
CA VAL A 124 -43.85 -38.82 -22.35
C VAL A 124 -44.69 -38.08 -23.39
N LEU A 125 -44.07 -37.56 -24.45
CA LEU A 125 -44.82 -36.91 -25.52
C LEU A 125 -45.77 -37.88 -26.21
N ARG A 126 -45.34 -39.10 -26.52
CA ARG A 126 -46.20 -40.11 -27.14
C ARG A 126 -47.40 -40.50 -26.28
N TYR A 127 -47.18 -40.61 -24.98
CA TYR A 127 -48.25 -40.94 -24.04
C TYR A 127 -49.37 -39.89 -24.03
N PHE A 128 -49.02 -38.60 -24.06
CA PHE A 128 -50.02 -37.52 -24.02
C PHE A 128 -50.51 -37.08 -25.41
N PHE A 129 -49.67 -37.21 -26.44
CA PHE A 129 -49.87 -36.58 -27.75
C PHE A 129 -49.93 -37.54 -28.95
N GLY A 130 -49.69 -38.84 -28.75
CA GLY A 130 -49.63 -39.80 -29.85
C GLY A 130 -48.38 -39.59 -30.72
N SER A 131 -48.52 -39.65 -32.06
CA SER A 131 -47.36 -39.47 -32.94
C SER A 131 -46.80 -38.05 -32.83
N ILE A 132 -45.48 -37.93 -32.66
CA ILE A 132 -44.84 -36.62 -32.51
C ILE A 132 -44.83 -35.87 -33.85
N VAL A 133 -44.70 -36.60 -34.97
CA VAL A 133 -44.67 -36.00 -36.31
C VAL A 133 -46.00 -35.34 -36.67
N SER A 134 -47.14 -35.92 -36.26
CA SER A 134 -48.45 -35.33 -36.53
C SER A 134 -48.67 -33.97 -35.86
N LEU A 135 -47.98 -33.68 -34.75
CA LEU A 135 -48.05 -32.38 -34.09
C LEU A 135 -47.60 -31.22 -34.99
N THR A 136 -46.69 -31.50 -35.93
CA THR A 136 -46.21 -30.48 -36.86
C THR A 136 -47.12 -30.28 -38.07
N GLN A 137 -47.98 -31.24 -38.39
CA GLN A 137 -48.81 -31.23 -39.61
C GLN A 137 -50.08 -30.38 -39.48
N GLU A 138 -50.62 -30.21 -38.27
CA GLU A 138 -51.76 -29.31 -38.01
C GLU A 138 -51.30 -27.84 -37.89
N GLY A 139 -52.19 -26.85 -37.82
CA GLY A 139 -51.82 -25.43 -37.63
C GLY A 139 -51.12 -25.14 -36.28
N TYR A 140 -50.95 -23.86 -35.93
CA TYR A 140 -50.59 -23.48 -34.56
C TYR A 140 -51.80 -23.68 -33.64
N THR A 141 -51.93 -24.87 -33.07
CA THR A 141 -52.97 -25.19 -32.09
C THR A 141 -52.46 -25.01 -30.66
N SER A 142 -53.38 -24.77 -29.71
CA SER A 142 -53.04 -24.80 -28.28
C SER A 142 -52.37 -26.11 -27.87
N TYR A 143 -52.79 -27.21 -28.50
CA TYR A 143 -52.22 -28.55 -28.34
C TYR A 143 -50.73 -28.63 -28.72
N PHE A 144 -50.34 -28.03 -29.85
CA PHE A 144 -48.95 -27.95 -30.28
C PHE A 144 -48.07 -27.15 -29.30
N ILE A 145 -48.57 -26.01 -28.81
CA ILE A 145 -47.84 -25.17 -27.85
C ILE A 145 -47.60 -25.93 -26.55
N VAL A 146 -48.62 -26.62 -26.02
CA VAL A 146 -48.48 -27.43 -24.80
C VAL A 146 -47.49 -28.57 -25.02
N ALA A 147 -47.52 -29.24 -26.18
CA ALA A 147 -46.55 -30.28 -26.51
C ALA A 147 -45.11 -29.76 -26.54
N VAL A 148 -44.86 -28.60 -27.13
CA VAL A 148 -43.51 -27.98 -27.19
C VAL A 148 -43.03 -27.57 -25.79
N CYS A 149 -43.90 -27.01 -24.96
CA CYS A 149 -43.57 -26.69 -23.57
C CYS A 149 -43.26 -27.95 -22.75
N LEU A 150 -44.06 -29.01 -22.89
CA LEU A 150 -43.82 -30.28 -22.20
C LEU A 150 -42.51 -30.93 -22.68
N MET A 151 -42.26 -30.90 -23.99
CA MET A 151 -41.03 -31.40 -24.60
C MET A 151 -39.80 -30.73 -23.99
N GLY A 152 -39.76 -29.39 -23.96
CA GLY A 152 -38.66 -28.63 -23.38
C GLY A 152 -38.51 -28.87 -21.88
N PHE A 153 -39.63 -28.94 -21.14
CA PHE A 153 -39.63 -29.17 -19.70
C PHE A 153 -39.11 -30.56 -19.31
N VAL A 154 -39.62 -31.62 -19.95
CA VAL A 154 -39.21 -33.00 -19.68
C VAL A 154 -37.74 -33.18 -20.03
N GLN A 155 -37.32 -32.70 -21.20
CA GLN A 155 -35.91 -32.78 -21.60
C GLN A 155 -34.99 -32.07 -20.59
N TYR A 156 -35.36 -30.85 -20.16
CA TYR A 156 -34.62 -30.10 -19.17
C TYR A 156 -34.52 -30.84 -17.82
N VAL A 157 -35.64 -31.28 -17.25
CA VAL A 157 -35.68 -31.88 -15.91
C VAL A 157 -34.88 -33.18 -15.89
N PHE A 158 -35.05 -34.05 -16.89
CA PHE A 158 -34.35 -35.33 -16.93
C PHE A 158 -32.87 -35.16 -17.23
N ASN A 159 -32.50 -34.35 -18.23
CA ASN A 159 -31.09 -34.14 -18.56
C ASN A 159 -30.34 -33.47 -17.40
N SER A 160 -30.84 -32.31 -16.92
CA SER A 160 -30.19 -31.56 -15.84
C SER A 160 -30.18 -32.34 -14.53
N GLY A 161 -31.27 -33.07 -14.20
CA GLY A 161 -31.35 -33.89 -13.00
C GLY A 161 -30.35 -35.04 -13.01
N LEU A 162 -30.26 -35.78 -14.12
CA LEU A 162 -29.33 -36.91 -14.23
C LEU A 162 -27.87 -36.46 -14.08
N VAL A 163 -27.49 -35.34 -14.70
CA VAL A 163 -26.14 -34.76 -14.57
C VAL A 163 -25.91 -34.20 -13.17
N ALA A 164 -26.86 -33.45 -12.62
CA ALA A 164 -26.73 -32.84 -11.29
C ALA A 164 -26.51 -33.89 -10.20
N ILE A 165 -27.22 -35.04 -10.24
CA ILE A 165 -26.99 -36.17 -9.34
C ILE A 165 -25.56 -36.70 -9.49
N GLY A 166 -25.10 -36.91 -10.73
CA GLY A 166 -23.76 -37.42 -11.00
C GLY A 166 -22.64 -36.48 -10.52
N VAL A 167 -22.82 -35.16 -10.64
CA VAL A 167 -21.85 -34.17 -10.19
C VAL A 167 -21.92 -33.98 -8.67
N ALA A 168 -23.13 -33.90 -8.09
CA ALA A 168 -23.34 -33.78 -6.64
C ALA A 168 -22.70 -34.95 -5.88
N LEU A 169 -22.88 -36.19 -6.36
CA LEU A 169 -22.25 -37.38 -5.77
C LEU A 169 -20.73 -37.37 -5.87
N LYS A 170 -20.13 -36.75 -6.91
CA LYS A 170 -18.67 -36.60 -7.02
C LYS A 170 -18.12 -35.51 -6.11
N ALA A 171 -18.88 -34.43 -5.93
CA ALA A 171 -18.50 -33.26 -5.14
C ALA A 171 -18.81 -33.41 -3.64
N GLY A 172 -19.67 -34.35 -3.26
CA GLY A 172 -20.14 -34.50 -1.87
C GLY A 172 -21.08 -33.38 -1.42
N LEU A 173 -21.76 -32.72 -2.36
CA LEU A 173 -22.67 -31.60 -2.08
C LEU A 173 -24.15 -32.03 -2.15
N PRO A 174 -25.07 -31.32 -1.47
CA PRO A 174 -26.51 -31.55 -1.61
C PRO A 174 -26.99 -31.36 -3.06
N LEU A 175 -27.84 -32.26 -3.54
CA LEU A 175 -28.38 -32.24 -4.91
C LEU A 175 -29.07 -30.91 -5.24
N TRP A 176 -29.92 -30.41 -4.33
CA TRP A 176 -30.67 -29.18 -4.54
C TRP A 176 -29.74 -27.97 -4.71
N GLN A 177 -28.69 -27.88 -3.90
CA GLN A 177 -27.71 -26.80 -3.99
C GLN A 177 -26.95 -26.87 -5.32
N MET A 178 -26.51 -28.06 -5.71
CA MET A 178 -25.79 -28.28 -6.97
C MET A 178 -26.67 -27.93 -8.18
N TRP A 179 -27.92 -28.39 -8.19
CA TRP A 179 -28.89 -28.15 -9.26
C TRP A 179 -29.28 -26.67 -9.37
N ARG A 180 -29.63 -26.03 -8.25
CA ARG A 180 -30.01 -24.61 -8.21
C ARG A 180 -28.88 -23.69 -8.68
N GLN A 181 -27.64 -23.96 -8.26
CA GLN A 181 -26.51 -23.08 -8.58
C GLN A 181 -26.00 -23.22 -10.02
N ASN A 182 -26.07 -24.43 -10.60
CA ASN A 182 -25.39 -24.71 -11.88
C ASN A 182 -26.34 -25.05 -13.02
N PHE A 183 -27.54 -25.56 -12.73
CA PHE A 183 -28.43 -26.11 -13.74
C PHE A 183 -29.74 -25.35 -13.88
N LEU A 184 -30.20 -24.58 -12.88
CA LEU A 184 -31.45 -23.83 -12.96
C LEU A 184 -31.52 -22.93 -14.21
N TRP A 185 -30.40 -22.26 -14.52
CA TRP A 185 -30.32 -21.35 -15.65
C TRP A 185 -30.30 -22.07 -17.01
N THR A 186 -29.94 -23.35 -17.05
CA THR A 186 -30.03 -24.16 -18.29
C THR A 186 -31.49 -24.40 -18.71
N SER A 187 -32.48 -24.21 -17.83
CA SER A 187 -33.90 -24.25 -18.22
C SER A 187 -34.21 -23.30 -19.38
N LEU A 188 -33.64 -22.10 -19.36
CA LEU A 188 -33.84 -21.09 -20.39
C LEU A 188 -33.37 -21.59 -21.76
N THR A 189 -32.29 -22.36 -21.82
CA THR A 189 -31.73 -22.88 -23.07
C THR A 189 -32.61 -23.96 -23.67
N TYR A 190 -33.20 -24.84 -22.84
CA TYR A 190 -34.13 -25.87 -23.30
C TYR A 190 -35.46 -25.28 -23.78
N PHE A 191 -36.01 -24.27 -23.09
CA PHE A 191 -37.25 -23.61 -23.53
C PHE A 191 -37.04 -22.79 -24.81
N ALA A 192 -35.92 -22.04 -24.90
CA ALA A 192 -35.56 -21.32 -26.11
C ALA A 192 -35.31 -22.27 -27.27
N GLY A 193 -34.61 -23.39 -27.03
CA GLY A 193 -34.35 -24.42 -28.03
C GLY A 193 -35.62 -25.12 -28.51
N ALA A 194 -36.53 -25.49 -27.62
CA ALA A 194 -37.83 -26.07 -27.97
C ALA A 194 -38.68 -25.11 -28.81
N SER A 195 -38.70 -23.83 -28.45
CA SER A 195 -39.41 -22.78 -29.20
C SER A 195 -38.79 -22.55 -30.58
N ALA A 196 -37.46 -22.48 -30.67
CA ALA A 196 -36.77 -22.35 -31.95
C ALA A 196 -37.01 -23.58 -32.83
N ALA A 197 -36.90 -24.79 -32.28
CA ALA A 197 -37.16 -26.04 -32.98
C ALA A 197 -38.59 -26.11 -33.53
N SER A 198 -39.58 -25.63 -32.77
CA SER A 198 -40.99 -25.64 -33.20
C SER A 198 -41.26 -24.69 -34.36
N ILE A 199 -40.72 -23.47 -34.29
CA ILE A 199 -40.81 -22.47 -35.38
C ILE A 199 -40.14 -23.02 -36.64
N ILE A 200 -38.93 -23.58 -36.50
CA ILE A 200 -38.19 -24.16 -37.64
C ILE A 200 -38.95 -25.36 -38.21
N ALA A 201 -39.48 -26.25 -37.37
CA ALA A 201 -40.25 -27.42 -37.83
C ALA A 201 -41.46 -27.01 -38.68
N LYS A 202 -42.21 -25.99 -38.24
CA LYS A 202 -43.35 -25.44 -39.01
C LYS A 202 -42.90 -24.82 -40.33
N LEU A 203 -41.83 -24.03 -40.33
CA LEU A 203 -41.29 -23.43 -41.55
C LEU A 203 -40.82 -24.49 -42.55
N VAL A 204 -40.18 -25.55 -42.08
CA VAL A 204 -39.77 -26.68 -42.93
C VAL A 204 -40.98 -27.46 -43.45
N GLY A 205 -42.05 -27.58 -42.66
CA GLY A 205 -43.32 -28.16 -43.12
C GLY A 205 -43.97 -27.36 -44.25
N LEU A 206 -43.91 -26.01 -44.18
CA LEU A 206 -44.53 -25.12 -45.16
C LEU A 206 -43.72 -24.95 -46.45
N PHE A 207 -42.41 -24.77 -46.33
CA PHE A 207 -41.53 -24.35 -47.44
C PHE A 207 -40.47 -25.40 -47.81
N GLY A 208 -40.49 -26.57 -47.15
CA GLY A 208 -39.47 -27.59 -47.29
C GLY A 208 -38.14 -27.21 -46.65
N LEU A 209 -37.13 -28.05 -46.87
CA LEU A 209 -35.84 -27.92 -46.19
C LEU A 209 -35.03 -26.67 -46.63
N TYR A 210 -35.40 -26.03 -47.75
CA TYR A 210 -34.78 -24.79 -48.23
C TYR A 210 -35.01 -23.59 -47.30
N ALA A 211 -36.08 -23.60 -46.49
CA ALA A 211 -36.32 -22.58 -45.46
C ALA A 211 -35.18 -22.50 -44.43
N PHE A 212 -34.53 -23.63 -44.17
CA PHE A 212 -33.38 -23.71 -43.28
C PHE A 212 -32.16 -22.97 -43.87
N LEU A 213 -31.93 -23.12 -45.17
CA LEU A 213 -30.85 -22.41 -45.86
C LEU A 213 -31.11 -20.89 -45.93
N ALA A 214 -32.37 -20.49 -46.08
CA ALA A 214 -32.76 -19.08 -46.12
C ALA A 214 -32.58 -18.35 -44.77
N THR A 215 -32.73 -19.06 -43.64
CA THR A 215 -32.59 -18.48 -42.29
C THR A 215 -31.13 -18.46 -41.79
N GLY A 216 -30.25 -19.26 -42.38
CA GLY A 216 -28.82 -19.33 -42.02
C GLY A 216 -28.09 -17.98 -42.03
N PRO A 217 -28.18 -17.17 -43.09
CA PRO A 217 -27.54 -15.84 -43.14
C PRO A 217 -28.01 -14.89 -42.04
N ILE A 218 -29.31 -14.89 -41.72
CA ILE A 218 -29.89 -14.04 -40.66
C ILE A 218 -29.32 -14.44 -39.31
N ILE A 219 -29.29 -15.75 -39.01
CA ILE A 219 -28.71 -16.28 -37.78
C ILE A 219 -27.21 -15.93 -37.69
N ALA A 220 -26.48 -16.01 -38.80
CA ALA A 220 -25.06 -15.67 -38.86
C ALA A 220 -24.80 -14.18 -38.56
N VAL A 221 -25.59 -13.27 -39.14
CA VAL A 221 -25.48 -11.82 -38.87
C VAL A 221 -25.79 -11.53 -37.40
N VAL A 222 -26.88 -12.08 -36.85
CA VAL A 222 -27.23 -11.87 -35.44
C VAL A 222 -26.14 -12.40 -34.52
N TYR A 223 -25.59 -13.59 -34.80
CA TYR A 223 -24.51 -14.17 -34.03
C TYR A 223 -23.22 -13.33 -34.09
N PHE A 224 -22.85 -12.85 -35.29
CA PHE A 224 -21.63 -12.05 -35.46
C PHE A 224 -21.75 -10.67 -34.79
N THR A 225 -22.91 -10.02 -34.94
CA THR A 225 -23.21 -8.76 -34.24
C THR A 225 -23.16 -8.94 -32.73
N TYR A 226 -23.71 -10.04 -32.22
CA TYR A 226 -23.64 -10.37 -30.79
C TYR A 226 -22.21 -10.60 -30.29
N CYS A 227 -21.41 -11.36 -31.05
CA CYS A 227 -19.99 -11.58 -30.72
C CYS A 227 -19.19 -10.27 -30.72
N THR A 228 -19.51 -9.37 -31.65
CA THR A 228 -18.89 -8.04 -31.75
C THR A 228 -19.26 -7.17 -30.55
N TYR A 229 -20.54 -7.16 -30.18
CA TYR A 229 -21.02 -6.48 -28.97
C TYR A 229 -20.28 -6.95 -27.71
N LEU A 230 -20.13 -8.27 -27.53
CA LEU A 230 -19.41 -8.83 -26.38
C LEU A 230 -17.95 -8.37 -26.30
N ARG A 231 -17.23 -8.37 -27.44
CA ARG A 231 -15.85 -7.88 -27.49
C ARG A 231 -15.74 -6.41 -27.09
N ASN A 232 -16.68 -5.58 -27.54
CA ASN A 232 -16.68 -4.15 -27.21
C ASN A 232 -16.94 -3.91 -25.72
N VAL A 233 -17.84 -4.68 -25.10
CA VAL A 233 -18.11 -4.60 -23.66
C VAL A 233 -16.89 -5.01 -22.84
N GLU A 234 -16.20 -6.09 -23.22
CA GLU A 234 -14.96 -6.51 -22.54
C GLU A 234 -13.86 -5.45 -22.64
N ALA A 235 -13.65 -4.86 -23.82
CA ALA A 235 -12.63 -3.83 -24.01
C ALA A 235 -12.90 -2.56 -23.17
N SER A 236 -14.17 -2.13 -23.09
CA SER A 236 -14.56 -0.96 -22.29
C SER A 236 -14.34 -1.18 -20.79
N ASN A 237 -14.57 -2.39 -20.28
CA ASN A 237 -14.36 -2.70 -18.87
C ASN A 237 -12.87 -2.68 -18.49
N SER A 238 -12.01 -3.25 -19.32
CA SER A 238 -10.56 -3.26 -19.07
C SER A 238 -9.97 -1.84 -19.05
N GLN A 239 -10.46 -0.94 -19.90
CA GLN A 239 -10.04 0.46 -19.90
C GLN A 239 -10.46 1.20 -18.62
N ALA A 240 -11.67 0.93 -18.11
CA ALA A 240 -12.14 1.52 -16.86
C ALA A 240 -11.31 1.05 -15.65
N GLU A 241 -10.95 -0.24 -15.60
CA GLU A 241 -10.11 -0.79 -14.53
C GLU A 241 -8.70 -0.16 -14.51
N LEU A 242 -8.06 -0.01 -15.68
CA LEU A 242 -6.74 0.63 -15.78
C LEU A 242 -6.78 2.11 -15.36
N ALA A 243 -7.81 2.85 -15.76
CA ALA A 243 -7.97 4.25 -15.37
C ALA A 243 -8.14 4.39 -13.85
N GLN A 244 -8.88 3.47 -13.23
CA GLN A 244 -9.07 3.45 -11.78
C GLN A 244 -7.76 3.15 -11.04
N GLN A 245 -6.99 2.14 -11.50
CA GLN A 245 -5.69 1.81 -10.91
C GLN A 245 -4.69 2.97 -11.00
N HIS A 246 -4.65 3.65 -12.15
CA HIS A 246 -3.78 4.81 -12.32
C HIS A 246 -4.19 5.97 -11.40
N ALA A 247 -5.48 6.25 -11.26
CA ALA A 247 -5.98 7.28 -10.34
C ALA A 247 -5.62 6.97 -8.88
N GLU A 248 -5.74 5.71 -8.45
CA GLU A 248 -5.36 5.26 -7.10
C GLU A 248 -3.85 5.39 -6.85
N GLN A 249 -3.02 5.05 -7.84
CA GLN A 249 -1.56 5.23 -7.75
C GLN A 249 -1.17 6.71 -7.62
N VAL A 250 -1.75 7.58 -8.44
CA VAL A 250 -1.49 9.03 -8.38
C VAL A 250 -1.90 9.59 -7.02
N GLN A 251 -3.06 9.19 -6.50
CA GLN A 251 -3.54 9.61 -5.19
C GLN A 251 -2.59 9.15 -4.07
N THR A 252 -2.19 7.87 -4.08
CA THR A 252 -1.28 7.31 -3.08
C THR A 252 0.07 8.03 -3.09
N HIS A 253 0.59 8.35 -4.29
CA HIS A 253 1.85 9.07 -4.41
C HIS A 253 1.74 10.52 -3.91
N MET A 254 0.63 11.19 -4.20
CA MET A 254 0.35 12.55 -3.73
C MET A 254 0.19 12.62 -2.20
N GLU A 255 -0.51 11.64 -1.60
CA GLU A 255 -0.64 11.53 -0.15
C GLU A 255 0.70 11.24 0.53
N ALA A 256 1.53 10.37 -0.04
CA ALA A 256 2.87 10.08 0.47
C ALA A 256 3.78 11.31 0.42
N LEU A 257 3.73 12.08 -0.69
CA LEU A 257 4.48 13.33 -0.83
C LEU A 257 4.03 14.35 0.22
N SER A 258 2.72 14.60 0.31
CA SER A 258 2.14 15.54 1.28
C SER A 258 2.50 15.16 2.73
N THR A 259 2.39 13.88 3.08
CA THR A 259 2.77 13.39 4.41
C THR A 259 4.27 13.58 4.69
N SER A 260 5.14 13.39 3.68
CA SER A 260 6.57 13.61 3.83
C SER A 260 6.91 15.08 4.01
N GLU A 261 6.28 15.97 3.24
CA GLU A 261 6.44 17.42 3.36
C GLU A 261 5.96 17.93 4.72
N GLU A 262 4.82 17.45 5.22
CA GLU A 262 4.30 17.82 6.54
C GLU A 262 5.23 17.36 7.68
N LYS A 263 5.78 16.15 7.57
CA LYS A 263 6.77 15.64 8.53
C LYS A 263 8.05 16.48 8.52
N PHE A 264 8.56 16.82 7.33
CA PHE A 264 9.73 17.68 7.20
C PHE A 264 9.47 19.07 7.81
N ARG A 265 8.37 19.72 7.42
CA ARG A 265 7.98 21.04 7.93
C ARG A 265 7.84 21.02 9.46
N SER A 266 7.17 20.00 10.01
CA SER A 266 6.99 19.87 11.46
C SER A 266 8.32 19.65 12.18
N ALA A 267 9.20 18.78 11.65
CA ALA A 267 10.51 18.55 12.24
C ALA A 267 11.39 19.81 12.20
N PHE A 268 11.32 20.59 11.12
CA PHE A 268 12.06 21.85 10.95
C PHE A 268 11.54 22.96 11.88
N ASP A 269 10.23 23.22 11.87
CA ASP A 269 9.60 24.33 12.60
C ASP A 269 9.60 24.15 14.12
N TYR A 270 9.47 22.90 14.59
CA TYR A 270 9.42 22.56 16.02
C TYR A 270 10.75 22.05 16.59
N ALA A 271 11.84 22.03 15.80
CA ALA A 271 13.16 21.73 16.34
C ALA A 271 13.55 22.77 17.40
N THR A 272 14.06 22.32 18.54
CA THR A 272 14.50 23.21 19.65
C THR A 272 15.83 23.90 19.36
N ILE A 273 16.52 23.50 18.30
CA ILE A 273 17.73 24.14 17.79
C ILE A 273 17.35 25.06 16.63
N GLY A 274 18.11 26.13 16.44
CA GLY A 274 18.02 26.92 15.24
C GLY A 274 18.38 26.09 14.02
N MET A 275 17.54 26.09 13.00
CA MET A 275 17.81 25.43 11.72
C MET A 275 17.67 26.44 10.60
N ALA A 276 18.54 26.36 9.62
CA ALA A 276 18.44 27.17 8.42
C ALA A 276 18.93 26.43 7.17
N ILE A 277 18.31 26.75 6.05
CA ILE A 277 18.82 26.44 4.72
C ILE A 277 19.45 27.72 4.20
N VAL A 278 20.70 27.63 3.77
CA VAL A 278 21.53 28.77 3.36
C VAL A 278 22.06 28.52 1.96
N SER A 279 22.07 29.57 1.12
CA SER A 279 22.69 29.51 -0.20
C SER A 279 24.22 29.44 -0.06
N PRO A 280 24.97 28.98 -1.09
CA PRO A 280 26.44 29.02 -1.06
C PRO A 280 27.02 30.41 -0.86
N GLU A 281 26.29 31.46 -1.27
CA GLU A 281 26.68 32.86 -1.07
C GLU A 281 26.39 33.37 0.36
N GLY A 282 25.82 32.53 1.23
CA GLY A 282 25.54 32.84 2.62
C GLY A 282 24.19 33.48 2.90
N ARG A 283 23.29 33.52 1.91
CA ARG A 283 21.95 34.07 2.11
C ARG A 283 21.05 33.06 2.80
N TRP A 284 20.30 33.51 3.80
CA TRP A 284 19.26 32.71 4.43
C TRP A 284 18.13 32.45 3.42
N LEU A 285 17.86 31.18 3.11
CA LEU A 285 16.78 30.75 2.21
C LEU A 285 15.55 30.31 2.99
N GLN A 286 15.77 29.67 4.14
CA GLN A 286 14.71 29.26 5.06
C GLN A 286 15.29 29.22 6.47
N VAL A 287 14.53 29.67 7.47
CA VAL A 287 14.93 29.65 8.88
C VAL A 287 13.78 29.13 9.72
N ASN A 288 14.06 28.38 10.77
CA ASN A 288 13.01 27.94 11.68
C ASN A 288 12.77 28.95 12.81
N ARG A 289 11.69 28.73 13.56
CA ARG A 289 11.31 29.59 14.67
C ARG A 289 12.38 29.68 15.76
N SER A 290 13.01 28.58 16.12
CA SER A 290 14.02 28.58 17.18
C SER A 290 15.25 29.40 16.82
N LEU A 291 15.67 29.45 15.55
CA LEU A 291 16.75 30.35 15.15
C LEU A 291 16.35 31.81 15.41
N CYS A 292 15.17 32.23 14.95
CA CYS A 292 14.64 33.57 15.19
C CYS A 292 14.62 33.93 16.68
N GLU A 293 14.24 32.99 17.56
CA GLU A 293 14.22 33.19 19.01
C GLU A 293 15.63 33.32 19.62
N ILE A 294 16.61 32.55 19.14
CA ILE A 294 17.99 32.59 19.63
C ILE A 294 18.66 33.95 19.34
N ILE A 295 18.51 34.47 18.11
CA ILE A 295 19.19 35.71 17.68
C ILE A 295 18.29 36.96 17.72
N GLY A 296 17.00 36.81 17.95
CA GLY A 296 16.03 37.90 18.14
C GLY A 296 15.57 38.62 16.87
N TYR A 297 15.92 38.09 15.69
CA TYR A 297 15.45 38.59 14.40
C TYR A 297 14.19 37.85 13.96
N SER A 298 13.30 38.53 13.24
CA SER A 298 12.17 37.86 12.58
C SER A 298 12.62 37.14 11.32
N GLU A 299 11.86 36.12 10.90
CA GLU A 299 12.16 35.37 9.66
C GLU A 299 12.33 36.29 8.44
N PRO A 300 11.44 37.27 8.14
CA PRO A 300 11.63 38.16 7.00
C PRO A 300 12.90 39.01 7.07
N GLU A 301 13.33 39.42 8.27
CA GLU A 301 14.59 40.15 8.48
C GLU A 301 15.79 39.25 8.19
N LEU A 302 15.75 37.99 8.63
CA LEU A 302 16.80 37.02 8.33
C LEU A 302 16.87 36.71 6.84
N LEU A 303 15.75 36.41 6.17
CA LEU A 303 15.72 36.13 4.72
C LEU A 303 16.21 37.34 3.87
N ALA A 304 16.14 38.55 4.41
CA ALA A 304 16.64 39.77 3.78
C ALA A 304 18.14 40.04 4.04
N SER A 305 18.81 39.26 4.90
CA SER A 305 20.21 39.45 5.32
C SER A 305 21.10 38.27 4.95
N ASN A 306 22.36 38.31 5.38
CA ASN A 306 23.35 37.25 5.24
C ASN A 306 23.81 36.75 6.61
N PHE A 307 24.23 35.47 6.73
CA PHE A 307 24.71 34.95 8.01
C PHE A 307 25.93 35.71 8.55
N GLN A 308 26.72 36.32 7.67
CA GLN A 308 27.90 37.09 8.04
C GLN A 308 27.55 38.36 8.82
N GLU A 309 26.35 38.92 8.61
CA GLU A 309 25.92 40.16 9.29
C GLU A 309 25.58 39.94 10.77
N ILE A 310 25.26 38.69 11.15
CA ILE A 310 24.96 38.32 12.54
C ILE A 310 26.15 37.68 13.25
N ALA A 311 27.20 37.29 12.52
CA ALA A 311 28.40 36.71 13.10
C ALA A 311 29.28 37.79 13.74
N HIS A 312 29.93 37.47 14.86
CA HIS A 312 30.87 38.38 15.50
C HIS A 312 32.10 38.61 14.61
N ALA A 313 32.61 39.85 14.55
CA ALA A 313 33.65 40.24 13.60
C ALA A 313 34.95 39.44 13.73
N GLU A 314 35.32 39.04 14.95
CA GLU A 314 36.50 38.22 15.22
C GLU A 314 36.37 36.77 14.74
N ASP A 315 35.15 36.27 14.61
CA ASP A 315 34.89 34.87 14.27
C ASP A 315 34.68 34.67 12.75
N LEU A 316 34.41 35.75 12.00
CA LEU A 316 34.12 35.73 10.55
C LEU A 316 35.20 35.04 9.71
N ALA A 317 36.48 35.27 10.00
CA ALA A 317 37.58 34.70 9.21
C ALA A 317 37.57 33.17 9.24
N ASN A 318 37.37 32.59 10.44
CA ASN A 318 37.28 31.14 10.61
C ASN A 318 36.02 30.56 9.96
N VAL A 319 34.91 31.29 10.00
CA VAL A 319 33.66 30.85 9.36
C VAL A 319 33.81 30.78 7.85
N HIS A 320 34.44 31.78 7.24
CA HIS A 320 34.64 31.85 5.80
C HIS A 320 35.49 30.67 5.30
N GLU A 321 36.64 30.43 5.96
CA GLU A 321 37.54 29.33 5.59
C GLU A 321 36.85 27.96 5.67
N ASN A 322 36.08 27.72 6.73
CA ASN A 322 35.36 26.46 6.90
C ASN A 322 34.22 26.28 5.88
N LEU A 323 33.53 27.36 5.52
CA LEU A 323 32.50 27.32 4.49
C LEU A 323 33.07 27.10 3.10
N ASP A 324 34.18 27.73 2.76
CA ASP A 324 34.87 27.51 1.49
C ASP A 324 35.27 26.04 1.36
N HIS A 325 35.86 25.44 2.41
CA HIS A 325 36.19 24.02 2.44
C HIS A 325 34.95 23.11 2.30
N LEU A 326 33.82 23.50 2.87
CA LEU A 326 32.55 22.75 2.78
C LEU A 326 31.95 22.80 1.36
N ILE A 327 31.95 23.98 0.73
CA ILE A 327 31.42 24.19 -0.62
C ILE A 327 32.32 23.54 -1.67
N GLU A 328 33.64 23.61 -1.51
CA GLU A 328 34.61 22.93 -2.38
C GLU A 328 34.62 21.40 -2.22
N GLY A 329 33.87 20.87 -1.24
CA GLY A 329 33.80 19.43 -0.97
C GLY A 329 35.08 18.86 -0.34
N LYS A 330 35.97 19.70 0.20
CA LYS A 330 37.14 19.26 0.98
C LYS A 330 36.71 18.60 2.29
N ILE A 331 35.58 19.05 2.84
CA ILE A 331 34.93 18.48 4.03
C ILE A 331 33.42 18.33 3.77
N ASN A 332 32.78 17.35 4.41
CA ASN A 332 31.33 17.11 4.27
C ASN A 332 30.48 17.90 5.29
N SER A 333 31.09 18.27 6.41
CA SER A 333 30.47 19.03 7.49
C SER A 333 31.55 19.64 8.38
N TYR A 334 31.24 20.73 9.07
CA TYR A 334 32.05 21.23 10.18
C TYR A 334 31.17 21.63 11.37
N GLN A 335 31.81 21.72 12.54
CA GLN A 335 31.18 22.21 13.76
C GLN A 335 32.15 23.15 14.48
N ASN A 336 31.65 24.28 14.97
CA ASN A 336 32.43 25.23 15.76
C ASN A 336 31.59 25.92 16.84
N GLU A 337 32.25 26.41 17.88
CA GLU A 337 31.66 27.35 18.84
C GLU A 337 32.08 28.76 18.45
N GLN A 338 31.12 29.68 18.35
CA GLN A 338 31.34 31.05 17.91
C GLN A 338 30.31 32.00 18.52
N ARG A 339 30.53 33.30 18.37
CA ARG A 339 29.64 34.35 18.87
C ARG A 339 28.79 34.91 17.74
N TYR A 340 27.49 34.98 17.98
CA TYR A 340 26.55 35.77 17.18
C TYR A 340 26.16 37.04 17.92
N VAL A 341 25.75 38.06 17.16
CA VAL A 341 25.23 39.32 17.66
C VAL A 341 23.71 39.27 17.60
N HIS A 342 23.07 39.25 18.78
CA HIS A 342 21.62 39.34 18.88
C HIS A 342 21.13 40.70 18.39
N LYS A 343 19.88 40.79 17.91
CA LYS A 343 19.26 42.06 17.46
C LYS A 343 19.36 43.23 18.46
N SER A 344 19.45 42.91 19.76
CA SER A 344 19.61 43.91 20.83
C SER A 344 21.07 44.35 21.06
N GLY A 345 22.03 43.86 20.28
CA GLY A 345 23.46 44.13 20.42
C GLY A 345 24.20 43.28 21.46
N ARG A 346 23.54 42.32 22.11
CA ARG A 346 24.21 41.40 23.06
C ARG A 346 24.85 40.23 22.31
N GLU A 347 25.94 39.70 22.87
CA GLU A 347 26.54 38.47 22.37
C GLU A 347 25.73 37.24 22.75
N VAL A 348 25.65 36.28 21.84
CA VAL A 348 25.06 34.95 22.03
C VAL A 348 26.09 33.93 21.60
N TRP A 349 26.51 33.08 22.53
CA TRP A 349 27.40 31.98 22.21
C TRP A 349 26.59 30.87 21.55
N VAL A 350 27.02 30.46 20.37
CA VAL A 350 26.35 29.42 19.59
C VAL A 350 27.32 28.30 19.24
N HIS A 351 26.82 27.07 19.30
CA HIS A 351 27.45 25.92 18.66
C HIS A 351 26.79 25.74 17.29
N VAL A 352 27.56 25.90 16.22
CA VAL A 352 27.06 25.84 14.84
C VAL A 352 27.62 24.60 14.16
N GLY A 353 26.72 23.80 13.60
CA GLY A 353 27.04 22.73 12.67
C GLY A 353 26.55 23.09 11.27
N ALA A 354 27.42 22.94 10.28
CA ALA A 354 27.07 23.16 8.88
C ALA A 354 27.37 21.92 8.05
N SER A 355 26.46 21.60 7.12
CA SER A 355 26.61 20.48 6.17
C SER A 355 26.10 20.88 4.79
N VAL A 356 26.66 20.27 3.74
CA VAL A 356 26.24 20.49 2.35
C VAL A 356 25.30 19.39 1.87
N VAL A 357 24.19 19.79 1.26
CA VAL A 357 23.26 18.88 0.58
C VAL A 357 23.40 19.08 -0.92
N HIS A 358 23.88 18.03 -1.58
CA HIS A 358 24.00 17.97 -3.04
C HIS A 358 22.68 17.46 -3.61
N ASN A 359 22.04 18.27 -4.44
CA ASN A 359 20.83 17.85 -5.14
C ASN A 359 21.22 16.99 -6.37
N THR A 360 20.52 15.88 -6.58
CA THR A 360 20.81 14.87 -7.61
C THR A 360 20.52 15.29 -9.06
N GLU A 361 20.13 16.54 -9.33
CA GLU A 361 19.80 17.01 -10.68
C GLU A 361 20.38 18.41 -11.00
N GLY A 362 21.69 18.61 -10.84
CA GLY A 362 22.39 19.77 -11.42
C GLY A 362 22.06 21.14 -10.80
N HIS A 363 21.41 21.17 -9.63
CA HIS A 363 21.15 22.39 -8.88
C HIS A 363 22.35 22.80 -8.00
N ILE A 364 22.40 24.10 -7.71
CA ILE A 364 23.35 24.72 -6.78
C ILE A 364 23.24 24.00 -5.41
N PRO A 365 24.36 23.60 -4.78
CA PRO A 365 24.34 22.95 -3.47
C PRO A 365 23.70 23.87 -2.43
N HIS A 366 22.95 23.30 -1.47
CA HIS A 366 22.39 24.06 -0.35
C HIS A 366 23.14 23.68 0.92
N LEU A 367 23.31 24.66 1.82
CA LEU A 367 23.91 24.44 3.12
C LEU A 367 22.80 24.30 4.16
N ILE A 368 22.93 23.36 5.08
CA ILE A 368 22.06 23.22 6.25
C ILE A 368 22.86 23.64 7.47
N PHE A 369 22.39 24.65 8.17
CA PHE A 369 22.95 25.11 9.44
C PHE A 369 22.07 24.63 10.60
N GLN A 370 22.73 24.17 11.65
CA GLN A 370 22.14 23.80 12.93
C GLN A 370 22.84 24.61 14.01
N ILE A 371 22.07 25.40 14.77
CA ILE A 371 22.58 26.45 15.65
C ILE A 371 21.97 26.22 17.03
N GLN A 372 22.81 25.90 18.00
CA GLN A 372 22.40 25.72 19.39
C GLN A 372 22.93 26.87 20.24
N ASP A 373 22.05 27.51 21.01
CA ASP A 373 22.46 28.47 22.02
C ASP A 373 23.16 27.74 23.18
N ILE A 374 24.40 28.13 23.45
CA ILE A 374 25.26 27.61 24.52
C ILE A 374 25.68 28.72 25.48
N THR A 375 24.99 29.87 25.46
CA THR A 375 25.32 31.05 26.29
C THR A 375 25.28 30.73 27.77
N ASP A 376 24.24 30.02 28.24
CA ASP A 376 24.13 29.64 29.65
C ASP A 376 25.21 28.63 30.06
N ARG A 377 25.60 27.73 29.15
CA ARG A 377 26.72 26.82 29.39
C ARG A 377 28.03 27.59 29.53
N LYS A 378 28.31 28.54 28.65
CA LYS A 378 29.52 29.38 28.72
C LYS A 378 29.56 30.22 30.00
N ARG A 379 28.43 30.81 30.40
CA ARG A 379 28.32 31.53 31.68
C ARG A 379 28.57 30.63 32.88
N ALA A 380 28.03 29.40 32.86
CA ALA A 380 28.27 28.44 33.92
C ALA A 380 29.74 28.00 33.98
N GLU A 381 30.39 27.77 32.83
CA GLU A 381 31.83 27.46 32.76
C GLU A 381 32.68 28.61 33.32
N GLU A 382 32.35 29.86 32.97
CA GLU A 382 33.04 31.05 33.47
C GLU A 382 32.82 31.24 34.98
N GLN A 383 31.60 31.04 35.48
CA GLN A 383 31.30 31.11 36.91
C GLN A 383 32.06 30.04 37.69
N LEU A 384 32.07 28.79 37.20
CA LEU A 384 32.83 27.71 37.83
C LEU A 384 34.33 28.01 37.86
N HIS A 385 34.86 28.62 36.78
CA HIS A 385 36.24 29.07 36.76
C HIS A 385 36.49 30.18 37.79
N HIS A 386 35.59 31.15 37.90
CA HIS A 386 35.69 32.21 38.91
C HIS A 386 35.67 31.64 40.33
N ASP A 387 34.71 30.77 40.65
CA ASP A 387 34.53 30.13 41.96
C ASP A 387 35.72 29.21 42.33
N ALA A 388 36.39 28.62 41.35
CA ALA A 388 37.59 27.81 41.59
C ALA A 388 38.78 28.63 42.09
N PHE A 389 38.83 29.94 41.79
CA PHE A 389 39.96 30.83 42.10
C PHE A 389 39.62 31.96 43.07
N HIS A 390 38.34 32.17 43.42
CA HIS A 390 37.90 33.22 44.33
C HIS A 390 37.07 32.66 45.50
N ASP A 391 37.06 33.38 46.62
CA ASP A 391 36.27 33.08 47.81
C ASP A 391 34.83 33.59 47.63
N ALA A 392 33.85 32.69 47.73
CA ALA A 392 32.45 32.99 47.44
C ALA A 392 31.82 34.07 48.34
N LEU A 393 32.35 34.28 49.54
CA LEU A 393 31.83 35.29 50.46
C LEU A 393 32.41 36.68 50.18
N THR A 394 33.73 36.77 50.05
CA THR A 394 34.42 38.06 49.96
C THR A 394 34.71 38.51 48.53
N GLY A 395 34.67 37.61 47.55
CA GLY A 395 35.07 37.86 46.16
C GLY A 395 36.58 37.94 45.95
N LEU A 396 37.38 37.86 47.03
CA LEU A 396 38.83 37.87 46.95
C LEU A 396 39.38 36.58 46.32
N PRO A 397 40.59 36.61 45.74
CA PRO A 397 41.37 35.40 45.49
C PRO A 397 41.31 34.40 46.66
N ASN A 398 41.09 33.13 46.34
CA ASN A 398 41.12 32.07 47.33
C ASN A 398 42.55 31.52 47.49
N ARG A 399 42.68 30.47 48.32
CA ARG A 399 43.96 29.79 48.56
C ARG A 399 44.64 29.30 47.27
N ALA A 400 43.89 28.81 46.29
CA ALA A 400 44.47 28.29 45.05
C ALA A 400 45.13 29.41 44.23
N LEU A 401 44.40 30.51 44.01
CA LEU A 401 44.91 31.66 43.25
C LEU A 401 46.08 32.35 43.98
N PHE A 402 46.00 32.50 45.31
CA PHE A 402 47.09 33.05 46.11
C PHE A 402 48.39 32.23 45.97
N MET A 403 48.29 30.90 46.05
CA MET A 403 49.46 30.02 45.93
C MET A 403 50.08 30.08 44.53
N ASP A 404 49.27 30.27 43.49
CA ASP A 404 49.77 30.45 42.12
C ASP A 404 50.54 31.78 41.99
N HIS A 405 49.97 32.89 42.46
CA HIS A 405 50.66 34.19 42.49
C HIS A 405 51.94 34.15 43.34
N ALA A 406 51.90 33.55 44.53
CA ALA A 406 53.08 33.39 45.39
C ALA A 406 54.19 32.57 44.69
N LYS A 407 53.82 31.52 43.97
CA LYS A 407 54.75 30.72 43.17
C LYS A 407 55.38 31.56 42.04
N MET A 408 54.58 32.38 41.36
CA MET A 408 55.09 33.32 40.34
C MET A 408 56.02 34.36 40.94
N ALA A 409 55.69 34.96 42.08
CA ALA A 409 56.52 35.93 42.78
C ALA A 409 57.88 35.33 43.19
N ILE A 410 57.89 34.10 43.74
CA ILE A 410 59.12 33.36 44.05
C ILE A 410 59.97 33.14 42.79
N GLN A 411 59.35 32.77 41.67
CA GLN A 411 60.05 32.56 40.40
C GLN A 411 60.63 33.86 39.83
N ARG A 412 59.92 34.98 39.98
CA ARG A 412 60.39 36.31 39.55
C ARG A 412 61.59 36.77 40.38
N SER A 413 61.50 36.66 41.70
CA SER A 413 62.60 37.02 42.62
C SER A 413 63.86 36.18 42.39
N ARG A 414 63.72 34.91 42.00
CA ARG A 414 64.87 34.07 41.59
C ARG A 414 65.56 34.51 40.30
N ARG A 415 64.89 35.28 39.43
CA ARG A 415 65.43 35.77 38.15
C ARG A 415 66.05 37.15 38.27
N ASP A 416 65.62 37.94 39.24
CA ASP A 416 66.03 39.32 39.46
C ASP A 416 66.19 39.54 40.97
N GLU A 417 67.44 39.54 41.45
CA GLU A 417 67.76 39.64 42.88
C GLU A 417 67.30 40.97 43.49
N ASN A 418 67.04 41.99 42.67
CA ASN A 418 66.54 43.28 43.14
C ASN A 418 65.01 43.31 43.35
N ARG A 419 64.29 42.23 43.01
CA ARG A 419 62.84 42.12 43.21
C ARG A 419 62.52 41.30 44.44
N ILE A 420 62.11 41.99 45.49
CA ILE A 420 61.69 41.39 46.75
C ILE A 420 60.17 41.34 46.78
N PHE A 421 59.63 40.29 47.40
CA PHE A 421 58.21 40.20 47.71
C PHE A 421 58.03 39.92 49.21
N ALA A 422 56.89 40.30 49.76
CA ALA A 422 56.52 39.98 51.13
C ALA A 422 55.15 39.29 51.17
N ALA A 423 55.03 38.25 51.99
CA ALA A 423 53.74 37.62 52.29
C ALA A 423 53.36 37.94 53.74
N LEU A 424 52.21 38.58 53.94
CA LEU A 424 51.65 38.89 55.25
C LEU A 424 50.48 37.95 55.52
N PHE A 425 50.44 37.39 56.72
CA PHE A 425 49.30 36.66 57.24
C PHE A 425 48.59 37.54 58.26
N LEU A 426 47.27 37.66 58.12
CA LEU A 426 46.42 38.46 58.97
C LEU A 426 45.24 37.59 59.43
N ASP A 427 45.16 37.37 60.72
CA ASP A 427 44.03 36.70 61.37
C ASP A 427 43.16 37.73 62.10
N LEU A 428 41.83 37.56 62.07
CA LEU A 428 40.92 38.47 62.76
C LEU A 428 40.71 38.05 64.22
N ASP A 429 41.36 38.80 65.12
CA ASP A 429 41.22 38.59 66.56
C ASP A 429 39.76 38.47 67.02
N ARG A 430 39.46 37.36 67.71
CA ARG A 430 38.15 37.10 68.34
C ARG A 430 36.97 37.04 67.36
N PHE A 431 37.19 36.78 66.07
CA PHE A 431 36.11 36.61 65.09
C PHE A 431 35.07 35.57 65.54
N LYS A 432 35.51 34.47 66.16
CA LYS A 432 34.62 33.46 66.75
C LYS A 432 33.63 34.04 67.76
N VAL A 433 34.05 34.98 68.61
CA VAL A 433 33.18 35.61 69.61
C VAL A 433 32.06 36.40 68.93
N ILE A 434 32.36 37.05 67.80
CA ILE A 434 31.37 37.79 67.01
C ILE A 434 30.34 36.83 66.41
N ASN A 435 30.80 35.72 65.81
CA ASN A 435 29.90 34.69 65.29
C ASN A 435 29.00 34.09 66.37
N ASP A 436 29.57 33.73 67.52
CA ASP A 436 28.83 33.09 68.62
C ASP A 436 27.84 34.05 69.30
N SER A 437 28.16 35.36 69.34
CA SER A 437 27.34 36.37 70.04
C SER A 437 26.30 37.06 69.14
N LEU A 438 26.65 37.31 67.87
CA LEU A 438 25.86 38.13 66.93
C LEU A 438 25.36 37.33 65.72
N GLY A 439 25.77 36.07 65.60
CA GLY A 439 25.38 35.16 64.52
C GLY A 439 26.28 35.26 63.29
N HIS A 440 26.30 34.18 62.51
CA HIS A 440 27.15 34.04 61.32
C HIS A 440 26.91 35.12 60.26
N MET A 441 25.67 35.60 60.08
CA MET A 441 25.37 36.68 59.13
C MET A 441 26.13 37.98 59.43
N VAL A 442 26.34 38.29 60.72
CA VAL A 442 27.11 39.49 61.13
C VAL A 442 28.60 39.26 60.95
N GLY A 443 29.09 38.04 61.23
CA GLY A 443 30.46 37.66 60.91
C GLY A 443 30.78 37.75 59.42
N ASP A 444 29.86 37.28 58.57
CA ASP A 444 30.01 37.37 57.12
C ASP A 444 30.09 38.83 56.64
N GLN A 445 29.25 39.71 57.18
CA GLN A 445 29.32 41.15 56.90
C GLN A 445 30.64 41.77 57.35
N LEU A 446 31.18 41.34 58.50
CA LEU A 446 32.48 41.79 58.99
C LEU A 446 33.60 41.35 58.03
N LEU A 447 33.60 40.09 57.60
CA LEU A 447 34.59 39.56 56.66
C LEU A 447 34.56 40.32 55.32
N VAL A 448 33.37 40.59 54.77
CA VAL A 448 33.22 41.41 53.55
C VAL A 448 33.70 42.83 53.76
N GLY A 449 33.42 43.43 54.93
CA GLY A 449 33.89 44.77 55.28
C GLY A 449 35.41 44.85 55.40
N ILE A 450 36.05 43.84 56.00
CA ILE A 450 37.50 43.72 56.11
C ILE A 450 38.11 43.52 54.72
N ALA A 451 37.58 42.61 53.91
CA ALA A 451 38.05 42.35 52.55
C ALA A 451 38.13 43.64 51.73
N ARG A 452 37.03 44.41 51.66
CA ARG A 452 37.00 45.70 50.95
C ARG A 452 38.01 46.70 51.51
N ARG A 453 38.16 46.75 52.84
CA ARG A 453 39.12 47.66 53.47
C ARG A 453 40.55 47.30 53.08
N LEU A 454 40.90 46.01 53.09
CA LEU A 454 42.23 45.53 52.68
C LEU A 454 42.49 45.83 51.20
N GLU A 455 41.53 45.57 50.30
CA GLU A 455 41.66 45.91 48.87
C GLU A 455 41.97 47.40 48.66
N THR A 456 41.29 48.30 49.37
CA THR A 456 41.53 49.75 49.25
C THR A 456 42.88 50.20 49.80
N CYS A 457 43.54 49.40 50.62
CA CYS A 457 44.86 49.69 51.15
C CYS A 457 46.01 49.20 50.25
N LEU A 458 45.71 48.42 49.21
CA LEU A 458 46.70 47.82 48.32
C LEU A 458 46.84 48.58 47.01
N ARG A 459 48.04 48.52 46.44
CA ARG A 459 48.34 49.08 45.12
C ARG A 459 48.04 48.05 44.01
N PRO A 460 47.79 48.51 42.77
CA PRO A 460 47.72 47.61 41.61
C PRO A 460 49.00 46.76 41.51
N GLY A 461 48.83 45.43 41.46
CA GLY A 461 49.94 44.47 41.42
C GLY A 461 50.09 43.66 42.71
N ASP A 462 49.65 44.17 43.86
CA ASP A 462 49.59 43.39 45.10
C ASP A 462 48.31 42.52 45.13
N THR A 463 48.39 41.37 45.80
CA THR A 463 47.26 40.44 45.92
C THR A 463 46.80 40.34 47.36
N VAL A 464 45.51 40.52 47.65
CA VAL A 464 44.88 40.08 48.90
C VAL A 464 44.02 38.85 48.63
N ALA A 465 44.09 37.87 49.52
CA ALA A 465 43.36 36.62 49.42
C ALA A 465 42.76 36.24 50.77
N ARG A 466 41.68 35.46 50.75
CA ARG A 466 41.12 34.82 51.95
C ARG A 466 41.38 33.32 51.88
N LEU A 467 42.11 32.77 52.86
CA LEU A 467 42.48 31.35 52.85
C LEU A 467 41.39 30.45 53.45
N GLY A 468 40.60 31.00 54.38
CA GLY A 468 39.49 30.33 55.03
C GLY A 468 39.21 30.95 56.40
N GLY A 469 37.97 30.82 56.90
CA GLY A 469 37.61 31.37 58.21
C GLY A 469 37.84 32.89 58.31
N ASP A 470 38.65 33.29 59.27
CA ASP A 470 39.10 34.64 59.61
C ASP A 470 40.48 35.01 59.01
N GLU A 471 41.11 34.10 58.26
CA GLU A 471 42.48 34.26 57.76
C GLU A 471 42.53 34.95 56.38
N PHE A 472 43.20 36.10 56.34
CA PHE A 472 43.56 36.82 55.12
C PHE A 472 45.07 36.76 54.89
N THR A 473 45.46 36.71 53.62
CA THR A 473 46.87 36.78 53.21
C THR A 473 47.08 37.85 52.17
N ILE A 474 48.18 38.58 52.29
CA ILE A 474 48.54 39.67 51.39
C ILE A 474 49.90 39.35 50.79
N LEU A 475 50.01 39.39 49.47
CA LEU A 475 51.26 39.30 48.74
C LEU A 475 51.60 40.69 48.18
N LEU A 476 52.66 41.28 48.71
CA LEU A 476 53.24 42.52 48.21
C LEU A 476 54.37 42.16 47.24
N GLU A 477 54.24 42.54 45.97
CA GLU A 477 55.24 42.27 44.93
C GLU A 477 56.06 43.54 44.63
N ASP A 478 57.25 43.42 44.04
CA ASP A 478 58.12 44.54 43.65
C ASP A 478 58.41 45.52 44.81
N LEU A 479 58.86 44.98 45.94
CA LEU A 479 59.42 45.76 47.04
C LEU A 479 60.90 46.09 46.75
N LEU A 480 61.30 47.32 47.09
CA LEU A 480 62.70 47.75 47.00
C LEU A 480 63.39 47.48 48.35
N GLU A 481 64.60 46.93 48.29
CA GLU A 481 65.48 46.82 49.46
C GLU A 481 65.83 48.24 49.94
N THR A 482 65.54 48.55 51.21
CA THR A 482 65.75 49.88 51.80
C THR A 482 67.08 49.96 52.54
#